data_AF-A0A7S3IUC5-F1
#
_entry.id   AF-A0A7S3IUC5-F1
#
_cell.length_a   1.000
_cell.length_b   1.000
_cell.length_c   1.000
_cell.angle_alpha   90.00
_cell.angle_beta   90.00
_cell.angle_gamma   90.00
#
_symmetry.space_group_name_H-M   'P 1'
#
loop_
_entity.id
_entity.type
_entity.pdbx_description
1 polymer ?
#
loop_
_entity_poly.entity_id
_entity_poly.type
_entity_poly.pdbx_seq_one_letter_code
_entity_poly.pdbx_strand_id
1 'polypeptide(L)'
;MDVEGVEEFIAGMLYSLIGKDDLPDIKSCLKDAEDIEVQVMAALSDIAKLDLNDIIKGVEELGQVIKELPKDLKGCESMAGDLAKIEAWAKIFEHPVALVATLTKNTIKHWGNITMEVNQTEVDFKAKQYYECGEDVGEIVVLTVGPMSQPASVEEDMDWTLFENNLALF
;
A
#
# COMPACT_ATOMS: atom_id res chain seq x y z
N MET A 1 -5.47 -6.65 15.62
CA MET A 1 -6.82 -6.21 15.23
C MET A 1 -7.72 -7.45 15.31
N ASP A 2 -9.03 -7.31 15.29
CA ASP A 2 -9.91 -8.47 15.08
C ASP A 2 -10.31 -8.55 13.60
N VAL A 3 -11.11 -9.56 13.22
CA VAL A 3 -11.53 -9.77 11.83
C VAL A 3 -12.24 -8.54 11.26
N GLU A 4 -13.12 -7.90 12.05
CA GLU A 4 -13.79 -6.67 11.64
C GLU A 4 -12.79 -5.54 11.39
N GLY A 5 -11.76 -5.40 12.23
CA GLY A 5 -10.68 -4.44 11.99
C GLY A 5 -9.88 -4.72 10.72
N VAL A 6 -9.67 -5.99 10.35
CA VAL A 6 -9.02 -6.34 9.06
C VAL A 6 -9.90 -5.94 7.88
N GLU A 7 -11.20 -6.23 7.95
CA GLU A 7 -12.16 -5.84 6.90
C GLU A 7 -12.20 -4.32 6.70
N GLU A 8 -12.22 -3.57 7.80
CA GLU A 8 -12.18 -2.10 7.79
C GLU A 8 -10.88 -1.58 7.19
N PHE A 9 -9.73 -2.14 7.61
CA PHE A 9 -8.43 -1.78 7.07
C PHE A 9 -8.33 -2.02 5.56
N ILE A 10 -8.76 -3.19 5.08
CA ILE A 10 -8.73 -3.51 3.65
C ILE A 10 -9.66 -2.55 2.88
N ALA A 11 -10.84 -2.25 3.42
CA ALA A 11 -11.77 -1.34 2.76
C ALA A 11 -11.21 0.07 2.61
N GLY A 12 -10.62 0.63 3.68
CA GLY A 12 -9.98 1.94 3.63
C GLY A 12 -8.78 1.97 2.68
N MET A 13 -7.95 0.93 2.72
CA MET A 13 -6.81 0.81 1.80
C MET A 13 -7.26 0.76 0.33
N LEU A 14 -8.30 -0.02 0.03
CA LEU A 14 -8.88 -0.06 -1.31
C LEU A 14 -9.50 1.29 -1.67
N TYR A 15 -10.18 1.98 -0.74
CA TYR A 15 -10.73 3.30 -1.00
C TYR A 15 -9.66 4.28 -1.51
N SER A 16 -8.48 4.33 -0.92
CA SER A 16 -7.37 5.17 -1.42
C SER A 16 -6.87 4.78 -2.82
N LEU A 17 -6.98 3.49 -3.18
CA LEU A 17 -6.56 2.99 -4.50
C LEU A 17 -7.60 3.25 -5.60
N ILE A 18 -8.89 3.03 -5.31
CA ILE A 18 -9.98 3.02 -6.32
C ILE A 18 -11.00 4.16 -6.17
N GLY A 19 -10.97 4.90 -5.05
CA GLY A 19 -11.88 6.02 -4.76
C GLY A 19 -13.33 5.60 -4.49
N LYS A 20 -13.55 4.36 -4.03
CA LYS A 20 -14.87 3.77 -3.83
C LYS A 20 -14.91 3.00 -2.51
N ASP A 21 -15.91 3.29 -1.69
CA ASP A 21 -16.12 2.61 -0.42
C ASP A 21 -16.88 1.30 -0.66
N ASP A 22 -16.15 0.19 -0.56
CA ASP A 22 -16.65 -1.17 -0.75
C ASP A 22 -16.72 -1.95 0.59
N LEU A 23 -16.67 -1.25 1.73
CA LEU A 23 -16.71 -1.88 3.05
C LEU A 23 -17.89 -2.87 3.23
N PRO A 24 -19.16 -2.54 2.87
CA PRO A 24 -20.27 -3.48 3.04
C PRO A 24 -20.08 -4.78 2.26
N ASP A 25 -19.47 -4.69 1.08
CA ASP A 25 -19.20 -5.85 0.25
C ASP A 25 -18.09 -6.69 0.87
N ILE A 26 -16.98 -6.07 1.29
CA ILE A 26 -15.83 -6.74 1.94
C ILE A 26 -16.27 -7.49 3.21
N LYS A 27 -17.03 -6.86 4.11
CA LYS A 27 -17.58 -7.52 5.32
C LYS A 27 -18.45 -8.75 5.00
N SER A 28 -18.99 -8.84 3.79
CA SER A 28 -19.86 -9.96 3.39
C SER A 28 -19.11 -11.15 2.80
N CYS A 29 -17.90 -10.94 2.27
CA CYS A 29 -17.21 -11.90 1.41
C CYS A 29 -15.80 -12.28 1.87
N LEU A 30 -15.12 -11.44 2.68
CA LEU A 30 -13.84 -11.82 3.29
C LEU A 30 -14.11 -12.88 4.36
N LYS A 31 -13.39 -14.00 4.30
CA LYS A 31 -13.63 -15.17 5.19
C LYS A 31 -12.42 -15.56 6.03
N ASP A 32 -11.24 -15.20 5.59
CA ASP A 32 -9.98 -15.50 6.25
C ASP A 32 -9.15 -14.22 6.27
N ALA A 33 -8.79 -13.81 7.47
CA ALA A 33 -8.16 -12.53 7.76
C ALA A 33 -6.89 -12.69 8.60
N GLU A 34 -6.56 -13.90 9.05
CA GLU A 34 -5.42 -14.15 9.95
C GLU A 34 -4.09 -13.86 9.24
N ASP A 35 -3.92 -14.39 8.03
CA ASP A 35 -2.70 -14.15 7.24
C ASP A 35 -2.57 -12.66 6.85
N ILE A 36 -3.69 -12.01 6.50
CA ILE A 36 -3.70 -10.58 6.16
C ILE A 36 -3.34 -9.73 7.39
N GLU A 37 -3.89 -10.05 8.56
CA GLU A 37 -3.54 -9.36 9.81
C GLU A 37 -2.03 -9.42 10.07
N VAL A 38 -1.42 -10.61 9.97
CA VAL A 38 0.01 -10.78 10.23
C VAL A 38 0.85 -9.94 9.26
N GLN A 39 0.52 -9.97 7.97
CA GLN A 39 1.22 -9.20 6.94
C GLN A 39 1.06 -7.69 7.16
N VAL A 40 -0.16 -7.22 7.44
CA VAL A 40 -0.44 -5.80 7.71
C VAL A 40 0.31 -5.33 8.96
N MET A 41 0.31 -6.10 10.04
CA MET A 41 1.02 -5.71 11.26
C MET A 41 2.54 -5.62 11.06
N ALA A 42 3.11 -6.50 10.25
CA ALA A 42 4.53 -6.42 9.87
C ALA A 42 4.81 -5.12 9.10
N ALA A 43 3.99 -4.83 8.08
CA ALA A 43 4.14 -3.63 7.27
C ALA A 43 3.99 -2.35 8.10
N LEU A 44 2.97 -2.28 8.96
CA LEU A 44 2.76 -1.17 9.90
C LEU A 44 3.97 -0.96 10.82
N SER A 45 4.56 -2.06 11.32
CA SER A 45 5.76 -1.99 12.16
C SER A 45 6.98 -1.48 11.40
N ASP A 46 7.10 -1.74 10.11
CA ASP A 46 8.23 -1.28 9.29
C ASP A 46 8.06 0.18 8.87
N ILE A 47 6.91 0.57 8.33
CA ILE A 47 6.68 1.97 7.92
C ILE A 47 6.80 2.94 9.11
N ALA A 48 6.41 2.52 10.32
CA ALA A 48 6.52 3.31 11.56
C ALA A 48 7.96 3.67 11.95
N LYS A 49 8.97 2.96 11.43
CA LYS A 49 10.38 3.29 11.70
C LYS A 49 10.83 4.56 11.01
N LEU A 50 10.09 5.03 10.00
CA LEU A 50 10.41 6.24 9.22
C LEU A 50 11.85 6.25 8.67
N ASP A 51 12.36 5.07 8.32
CA ASP A 51 13.59 4.89 7.54
C ASP A 51 13.23 4.57 6.09
N LEU A 52 14.04 5.04 5.14
CA LEU A 52 13.80 4.82 3.72
C LEU A 52 13.67 3.32 3.38
N ASN A 53 14.54 2.48 3.91
CA ASN A 53 14.53 1.04 3.60
C ASN A 53 13.34 0.35 4.27
N ASP A 54 13.02 0.73 5.52
CA ASP A 54 11.88 0.15 6.22
C ASP A 54 10.55 0.57 5.59
N ILE A 55 10.41 1.82 5.10
CA ILE A 55 9.23 2.24 4.32
C ILE A 55 9.11 1.42 3.03
N ILE A 56 10.21 1.25 2.30
CA ILE A 56 10.22 0.43 1.07
C ILE A 56 9.81 -1.01 1.39
N LYS A 57 10.37 -1.60 2.44
CA LYS A 57 10.05 -2.96 2.89
C LYS A 57 8.57 -3.10 3.28
N GLY A 58 8.04 -2.16 4.06
CA GLY A 58 6.63 -2.16 4.44
C GLY A 58 5.70 -2.04 3.23
N VAL A 59 6.05 -1.22 2.23
CA VAL A 59 5.29 -1.12 0.97
C VAL A 59 5.38 -2.40 0.14
N GLU A 60 6.52 -3.10 0.13
CA GLU A 60 6.64 -4.40 -0.54
C GLU A 60 5.79 -5.48 0.13
N GLU A 61 5.69 -5.47 1.47
CA GLU A 61 4.81 -6.34 2.25
C GLU A 61 3.33 -6.06 1.95
N LEU A 62 2.93 -4.78 1.93
CA LEU A 62 1.59 -4.35 1.51
C LEU A 62 1.30 -4.72 0.05
N GLY A 63 2.32 -4.68 -0.81
CA GLY A 63 2.23 -5.14 -2.18
C GLY A 63 1.86 -6.62 -2.30
N GLN A 64 2.33 -7.48 -1.39
CA GLN A 64 1.89 -8.88 -1.35
C GLN A 64 0.43 -8.99 -0.91
N VAL A 65 0.01 -8.26 0.13
CA VAL A 65 -1.41 -8.20 0.54
C VAL A 65 -2.28 -7.83 -0.66
N ILE A 66 -1.94 -6.76 -1.37
CA ILE A 66 -2.72 -6.26 -2.52
C ILE A 66 -2.79 -7.30 -3.65
N LYS A 67 -1.74 -8.09 -3.87
CA LYS A 67 -1.75 -9.17 -4.86
C LYS A 67 -2.65 -10.34 -4.46
N GLU A 68 -2.84 -10.56 -3.17
CA GLU A 68 -3.70 -11.64 -2.64
C GLU A 68 -5.18 -11.24 -2.64
N LEU A 69 -5.49 -9.94 -2.51
CA LEU A 69 -6.86 -9.41 -2.45
C LEU A 69 -7.79 -9.89 -3.58
N PRO A 70 -7.43 -9.93 -4.87
CA PRO A 70 -8.34 -10.45 -5.90
C PRO A 70 -8.79 -11.90 -5.66
N LYS A 71 -7.92 -12.73 -5.09
CA LYS A 71 -8.23 -14.12 -4.72
C LYS A 71 -9.10 -14.17 -3.46
N ASP A 72 -8.78 -13.36 -2.46
CA ASP A 72 -9.45 -13.37 -1.16
C ASP A 72 -10.85 -12.73 -1.24
N LEU A 73 -11.01 -11.75 -2.13
CA LEU A 73 -12.24 -11.04 -2.43
C LEU A 73 -12.99 -11.60 -3.66
N LYS A 74 -12.62 -12.78 -4.16
CA LYS A 74 -13.29 -13.41 -5.33
C LYS A 74 -14.80 -13.63 -5.15
N GLY A 75 -15.27 -13.66 -3.90
CA GLY A 75 -16.69 -13.80 -3.55
C GLY A 75 -17.48 -12.48 -3.58
N CYS A 76 -16.79 -11.33 -3.70
CA CYS A 76 -17.39 -10.00 -3.70
C CYS A 76 -17.75 -9.63 -5.15
N GLU A 77 -18.87 -10.16 -5.67
CA GLU A 77 -19.23 -10.03 -7.10
C GLU A 77 -19.35 -8.56 -7.56
N SER A 78 -19.80 -7.67 -6.69
CA SER A 78 -19.92 -6.22 -6.94
C SER A 78 -18.58 -5.51 -7.14
N MET A 79 -17.49 -6.10 -6.64
CA MET A 79 -16.13 -5.55 -6.74
C MET A 79 -15.35 -6.10 -7.94
N ALA A 80 -15.89 -7.06 -8.70
CA ALA A 80 -15.14 -7.76 -9.75
C ALA A 80 -14.44 -6.83 -10.75
N GLY A 81 -15.07 -5.71 -11.12
CA GLY A 81 -14.48 -4.71 -12.01
C GLY A 81 -13.33 -3.93 -11.38
N ASP A 82 -13.39 -3.65 -10.07
CA ASP A 82 -12.34 -2.93 -9.35
C ASP A 82 -11.18 -3.87 -8.98
N LEU A 83 -11.47 -5.11 -8.58
CA LEU A 83 -10.46 -6.16 -8.37
C LEU A 83 -9.65 -6.45 -9.63
N ALA A 84 -10.27 -6.43 -10.82
CA ALA A 84 -9.53 -6.58 -12.08
C ALA A 84 -8.55 -5.42 -12.35
N LYS A 85 -8.90 -4.19 -11.94
CA LYS A 85 -7.98 -3.03 -12.05
C LYS A 85 -6.84 -3.15 -11.05
N ILE A 86 -7.15 -3.56 -9.81
CA ILE A 86 -6.15 -3.80 -8.77
C ILE A 86 -5.18 -4.88 -9.20
N GLU A 87 -5.66 -6.01 -9.73
CA GLU A 87 -4.82 -7.09 -10.26
C GLU A 87 -3.91 -6.60 -11.39
N ALA A 88 -4.45 -5.79 -12.31
CA ALA A 88 -3.66 -5.23 -13.40
C ALA A 88 -2.56 -4.26 -12.91
N TRP A 89 -2.88 -3.42 -11.93
CA TRP A 89 -1.93 -2.47 -11.34
C TRP A 89 -0.88 -3.17 -10.48
N ALA A 90 -1.27 -4.19 -9.71
CA ALA A 90 -0.40 -4.97 -8.83
C ALA A 90 0.71 -5.75 -9.57
N LYS A 91 0.64 -5.85 -10.91
CA LYS A 91 1.74 -6.43 -11.72
C LYS A 91 3.06 -5.66 -11.59
N ILE A 92 3.04 -4.40 -11.13
CA ILE A 92 4.28 -3.67 -10.84
C ILE A 92 5.14 -4.40 -9.81
N PHE A 93 4.52 -5.10 -8.85
CA PHE A 93 5.21 -5.88 -7.82
C PHE A 93 5.87 -7.16 -8.36
N GLU A 94 5.65 -7.53 -9.63
CA GLU A 94 6.34 -8.64 -10.30
C GLU A 94 7.69 -8.22 -10.93
N HIS A 95 8.00 -6.92 -10.92
CA HIS A 95 9.19 -6.33 -11.54
C HIS A 95 10.13 -5.72 -10.48
N PRO A 96 10.85 -6.53 -9.68
CA PRO A 96 11.53 -6.07 -8.46
C PRO A 96 12.55 -4.95 -8.69
N VAL A 97 13.29 -4.98 -9.79
CA VAL A 97 14.28 -3.92 -10.11
C VAL A 97 13.59 -2.58 -10.41
N ALA A 98 12.55 -2.60 -11.25
CA ALA A 98 11.80 -1.39 -11.60
C ALA A 98 10.97 -0.88 -10.41
N LEU A 99 10.46 -1.79 -9.59
CA LEU A 99 9.74 -1.47 -8.37
C LEU A 99 10.64 -0.72 -7.39
N VAL A 100 11.80 -1.29 -7.00
CA VAL A 100 12.70 -0.64 -6.04
C VAL A 100 13.15 0.74 -6.50
N ALA A 101 13.45 0.91 -7.80
CA ALA A 101 13.76 2.20 -8.39
C ALA A 101 12.61 3.21 -8.23
N THR A 102 11.38 2.76 -8.52
CA THR A 102 10.16 3.57 -8.39
C THR A 102 9.90 3.95 -6.94
N LEU A 103 9.89 2.97 -6.04
CA LEU A 103 9.68 3.17 -4.61
C LEU A 103 10.72 4.14 -4.04
N THR A 104 11.99 3.95 -4.34
CA THR A 104 13.07 4.84 -3.86
C THR A 104 12.86 6.29 -4.32
N LYS A 105 12.65 6.49 -5.63
CA LYS A 105 12.43 7.82 -6.23
C LYS A 105 11.22 8.51 -5.61
N ASN A 106 10.11 7.78 -5.52
CA ASN A 106 8.83 8.33 -5.07
C ASN A 106 8.82 8.56 -3.56
N THR A 107 9.38 7.65 -2.75
CA THR A 107 9.49 7.84 -1.30
C THR A 107 10.28 9.10 -0.97
N ILE A 108 11.41 9.35 -1.64
CA ILE A 108 12.19 10.59 -1.45
C ILE A 108 11.39 11.82 -1.89
N LYS A 109 10.75 11.76 -3.06
CA LYS A 109 9.95 12.86 -3.60
C LYS A 109 8.76 13.23 -2.71
N HIS A 110 8.14 12.23 -2.07
CA HIS A 110 6.92 12.38 -1.27
C HIS A 110 7.18 12.26 0.24
N TRP A 111 8.44 12.32 0.69
CA TRP A 111 8.85 12.05 2.07
C TRP A 111 8.02 12.77 3.13
N GLY A 112 7.74 14.06 2.93
CA GLY A 112 6.96 14.88 3.87
C GLY A 112 5.52 14.40 4.02
N ASN A 113 4.87 14.03 2.92
CA ASN A 113 3.51 13.48 2.94
C ASN A 113 3.51 12.08 3.54
N ILE A 114 4.44 11.20 3.13
CA ILE A 114 4.55 9.84 3.68
C ILE A 114 4.76 9.88 5.20
N THR A 115 5.61 10.78 5.70
CA THR A 115 5.81 10.94 7.15
C THR A 115 4.53 11.39 7.85
N MET A 116 3.73 12.26 7.22
CA MET A 116 2.44 12.68 7.76
C MET A 116 1.47 11.51 7.83
N GLU A 117 1.32 10.75 6.73
CA GLU A 117 0.46 9.56 6.67
C GLU A 117 0.89 8.50 7.68
N VAL A 118 2.18 8.17 7.81
CA VAL A 118 2.68 7.20 8.81
C VAL A 118 2.33 7.61 10.23
N ASN A 119 2.48 8.91 10.57
CA ASN A 119 2.10 9.39 11.89
C ASN A 119 0.57 9.31 12.11
N GLN A 120 -0.22 9.56 11.08
CA GLN A 120 -1.68 9.44 11.13
C GLN A 120 -2.10 7.97 11.28
N THR A 121 -1.45 7.07 10.55
CA THR A 121 -1.66 5.62 10.66
C THR A 121 -1.46 5.13 12.09
N GLU A 122 -0.42 5.62 12.78
CA GLU A 122 -0.20 5.28 14.19
C GLU A 122 -1.29 5.81 15.12
N VAL A 123 -1.81 7.01 14.85
CA VAL A 123 -2.90 7.62 15.63
C VAL A 123 -4.18 6.81 15.46
N ASP A 124 -4.57 6.55 14.21
CA ASP A 124 -5.82 5.88 13.88
C ASP A 124 -5.79 4.42 14.30
N PHE A 125 -4.65 3.74 14.13
CA PHE A 125 -4.48 2.38 14.64
C PHE A 125 -4.64 2.31 16.17
N LYS A 126 -4.04 3.24 16.93
CA LYS A 126 -4.17 3.29 18.41
C LYS A 126 -5.59 3.64 18.84
N ALA A 127 -6.30 4.44 18.04
CA ALA A 127 -7.70 4.79 18.22
C ALA A 127 -8.67 3.67 17.80
N LYS A 128 -8.17 2.60 17.16
CA LYS A 128 -8.95 1.52 16.54
C LYS A 128 -9.85 2.01 15.39
N GLN A 129 -9.42 3.08 14.73
CA GLN A 129 -10.02 3.62 13.51
C GLN A 129 -9.38 2.88 12.32
N TYR A 130 -9.76 1.61 12.15
CA TYR A 130 -9.05 0.74 11.21
C TYR A 130 -9.34 1.09 9.75
N TYR A 131 -10.50 1.65 9.44
CA TYR A 131 -10.80 2.15 8.11
C TYR A 131 -9.88 3.30 7.73
N GLU A 132 -9.78 4.33 8.58
CA GLU A 132 -8.90 5.48 8.38
C GLU A 132 -7.42 5.05 8.36
N CYS A 133 -7.02 4.14 9.25
CA CYS A 133 -5.70 3.51 9.21
C CYS A 133 -5.42 2.83 7.86
N GLY A 134 -6.43 2.19 7.27
CA GLY A 134 -6.37 1.62 5.92
C GLY A 134 -6.22 2.69 4.84
N GLU A 135 -6.99 3.78 4.93
CA GLU A 135 -6.90 4.92 3.99
C GLU A 135 -5.50 5.52 3.97
N ASP A 136 -4.93 5.81 5.14
CA ASP A 136 -3.57 6.35 5.29
C ASP A 136 -2.54 5.43 4.64
N VAL A 137 -2.63 4.13 4.90
CA VAL A 137 -1.72 3.13 4.31
C VAL A 137 -1.89 3.05 2.80
N GLY A 138 -3.12 3.10 2.31
CA GLY A 138 -3.41 3.16 0.88
C GLY A 138 -2.79 4.41 0.22
N GLU A 139 -2.81 5.56 0.89
CA GLU A 139 -2.14 6.77 0.41
C GLU A 139 -0.61 6.63 0.42
N ILE A 140 0.00 6.03 1.44
CA ILE A 140 1.43 5.69 1.45
C ILE A 140 1.78 4.82 0.24
N VAL A 141 0.97 3.80 -0.05
CA VAL A 141 1.14 2.94 -1.21
C VAL A 141 1.03 3.74 -2.53
N VAL A 142 0.05 4.63 -2.68
CA VAL A 142 -0.08 5.48 -3.86
C VAL A 142 1.10 6.44 -4.01
N LEU A 143 1.56 7.05 -2.92
CA LEU A 143 2.69 7.99 -2.91
C LEU A 143 4.01 7.32 -3.28
N THR A 144 4.18 6.03 -2.96
CA THR A 144 5.42 5.27 -3.19
C THR A 144 5.40 4.49 -4.51
N VAL A 145 4.30 3.82 -4.83
CA VAL A 145 4.15 2.99 -6.04
C VAL A 145 3.69 3.83 -7.24
N GLY A 146 2.82 4.81 -7.01
CA GLY A 146 2.15 5.60 -8.03
C GLY A 146 0.66 5.23 -8.20
N PRO A 147 -0.19 6.17 -8.66
CA PRO A 147 -1.63 5.97 -8.72
C PRO A 147 -2.03 4.97 -9.80
N MET A 148 -3.13 4.23 -9.57
CA MET A 148 -3.68 3.27 -10.54
C MET A 148 -4.04 3.87 -11.91
N SER A 149 -4.29 5.18 -11.97
CA SER A 149 -4.65 5.90 -13.20
C SER A 149 -3.46 6.24 -14.09
N GLN A 150 -2.23 6.06 -13.62
CA GLN A 150 -1.03 6.24 -14.44
C GLN A 150 -0.33 4.89 -14.61
N PRO A 151 -0.06 4.45 -15.86
CA PRO A 151 0.78 3.28 -16.05
C PRO A 151 2.13 3.56 -15.38
N ALA A 152 2.68 2.56 -14.68
CA ALA A 152 4.02 2.63 -14.13
C ALA A 152 4.97 3.11 -15.23
N SER A 153 5.41 4.36 -15.14
CA SER A 153 6.36 4.91 -16.10
C SER A 153 7.69 4.24 -15.80
N VAL A 154 7.96 3.14 -16.49
CA VAL A 154 9.33 2.68 -16.71
C VAL A 154 9.94 3.71 -17.66
N GLU A 155 10.29 4.88 -17.12
CA GLU A 155 11.20 5.78 -17.82
C GLU A 155 12.57 5.11 -17.74
N GLU A 156 13.01 4.66 -18.91
CA GLU A 156 14.39 4.26 -19.19
C GLU A 156 15.34 5.30 -18.60
N ASP A 157 16.36 4.81 -17.91
CA ASP A 157 17.55 5.54 -17.44
C ASP A 157 17.38 6.33 -16.12
N MET A 158 17.22 5.60 -15.02
CA MET A 158 17.52 6.15 -13.70
C MET A 158 19.02 6.47 -13.60
N ASP A 159 19.36 7.76 -13.52
CA ASP A 159 20.73 8.24 -13.36
C ASP A 159 21.23 7.95 -11.93
N TRP A 160 21.81 6.77 -11.77
CA TRP A 160 22.41 6.31 -10.51
C TRP A 160 23.49 7.25 -9.97
N THR A 161 24.18 7.97 -10.87
CA THR A 161 25.16 8.99 -10.49
C THR A 161 24.51 10.20 -9.83
N LEU A 162 23.31 10.62 -10.25
CA LEU A 162 22.54 11.67 -9.57
C LEU A 162 22.03 11.22 -8.19
N PHE A 163 21.64 9.95 -8.07
CA PHE A 163 21.18 9.36 -6.82
C PHE A 163 22.31 9.28 -5.77
N GLU A 164 23.47 8.75 -6.14
CA GLU A 164 24.65 8.65 -5.26
C GLU A 164 25.13 10.02 -4.76
N ASN A 165 25.10 11.03 -5.62
CA ASN A 165 25.56 12.38 -5.26
C ASN A 165 24.62 13.10 -4.27
N ASN A 166 23.34 12.74 -4.21
CA ASN A 166 22.39 13.34 -3.27
C ASN A 166 22.26 12.55 -1.95
N LEU A 167 22.70 11.29 -1.92
CA LEU A 167 22.84 10.52 -0.67
C LEU A 167 24.06 10.97 0.15
N ALA A 168 25.12 11.48 -0.49
CA ALA A 168 26.34 11.93 0.20
C ALA A 168 26.20 13.27 0.95
N LEU A 169 24.99 13.86 1.01
CA LEU A 169 24.68 15.13 1.67
C LEU A 169 23.84 14.97 2.96
N PHE A 170 23.64 13.74 3.42
CA PHE A 170 23.10 13.42 4.75
C PHE A 170 24.12 12.65 5.60
#